data_AF-A0A9W9ITB9-F1
#
_entry.id   AF-A0A9W9ITB9-F1
#
_cell.length_a   1.000
_cell.length_b   1.000
_cell.length_c   1.000
_cell.angle_alpha   90.00
_cell.angle_beta   90.00
_cell.angle_gamma   90.00
#
_symmetry.space_group_name_H-M   'P 1'
#
loop_
_entity.id
_entity.type
_entity.pdbx_description
1 polymer ?
#
loop_
_entity_poly.entity_id
_entity_poly.type
_entity_poly.pdbx_seq_one_letter_code
_entity_poly.pdbx_strand_id
1 'polypeptide(L)'
;MPRRSRSPRSGGEGRYEDFSAITRNSLLHALADNNEQLSDNNIEHLMQAYDSLSTFSVVNPALTQIATDSTIQAVIFSNGTKTMVSNSVLRSKDLSPHASIFQDIVTVDEAKQYKPSKASYEHLAKQTGQNPPQMSNLWRISGNPFDIVGARATDMQIIWVDRVGTGWNDAVAPDLQPTVIVHSLEKIVNEIHRHRL
;
A
#
# COMPACT_ATOMS: atom_id res chain seq x y z
N MET A 1 34.09 -15.06 29.71
CA MET A 1 33.17 -14.56 28.66
C MET A 1 33.72 -13.24 28.13
N PRO A 2 34.05 -13.09 26.83
CA PRO A 2 34.50 -11.81 26.32
C PRO A 2 33.29 -10.94 25.94
N ARG A 3 33.27 -9.73 26.50
CA ARG A 3 32.32 -8.66 26.16
C ARG A 3 32.51 -8.27 24.69
N ARG A 4 31.45 -8.36 23.88
CA ARG A 4 31.44 -7.82 22.51
C ARG A 4 31.54 -6.29 22.59
N SER A 5 32.55 -5.72 21.95
CA SER A 5 32.68 -4.28 21.73
C SER A 5 31.52 -3.80 20.85
N ARG A 6 30.79 -2.77 21.31
CA ARG A 6 29.89 -2.01 20.44
C ARG A 6 30.72 -0.87 19.85
N SER A 7 30.91 -0.89 18.53
CA SER A 7 31.41 0.25 17.78
C SER A 7 30.40 1.41 17.80
N PRO A 8 30.85 2.68 17.78
CA PRO A 8 29.95 3.83 17.79
C PRO A 8 29.18 3.91 16.46
N ARG A 9 27.87 4.18 16.54
CA ARG A 9 27.00 4.46 15.39
C ARG A 9 27.46 5.77 14.72
N SER A 10 27.88 5.69 13.47
CA SER A 10 28.15 6.83 12.60
C SER A 10 26.92 7.14 11.75
N GLY A 11 26.42 8.38 11.80
CA GLY A 11 25.54 9.01 10.81
C GLY A 11 24.13 8.42 10.68
N GLY A 12 23.10 9.20 11.06
CA GLY A 12 21.69 8.78 10.96
C GLY A 12 21.16 8.71 9.53
N GLU A 13 21.67 7.78 8.73
CA GLU A 13 20.90 7.21 7.63
C GLU A 13 19.89 6.23 8.24
N GLY A 14 18.59 6.47 8.02
CA GLY A 14 17.55 5.62 8.56
C GLY A 14 17.76 4.15 8.16
N ARG A 15 17.62 3.22 9.10
CA ARG A 15 17.70 1.79 8.80
C ARG A 15 16.48 1.39 7.96
N TYR A 16 16.70 1.14 6.68
CA TYR A 16 15.72 0.48 5.83
C TYR A 16 15.89 -1.05 5.91
N GLU A 17 14.80 -1.75 6.16
CA GLU A 17 14.65 -3.18 5.93
C GLU A 17 13.43 -3.38 5.04
N ASP A 18 13.47 -4.37 4.16
CA ASP A 18 12.35 -4.67 3.28
C ASP A 18 11.13 -5.16 4.06
N PHE A 19 9.96 -5.07 3.42
CA PHE A 19 8.70 -5.31 4.11
C PHE A 19 8.49 -6.79 4.46
N SER A 20 9.19 -7.72 3.80
CA SER A 20 9.13 -9.14 4.16
C SER A 20 9.84 -9.38 5.49
N ALA A 21 11.03 -8.79 5.67
CA ALA A 21 11.74 -8.83 6.94
C ALA A 21 10.93 -8.14 8.05
N ILE A 22 10.34 -6.98 7.79
CA ILE A 22 9.46 -6.29 8.75
C ILE A 22 8.25 -7.14 9.12
N THR A 23 7.61 -7.79 8.15
CA THR A 23 6.45 -8.67 8.38
C THR A 23 6.85 -9.85 9.27
N ARG A 24 7.98 -10.52 8.98
CA ARG A 24 8.50 -11.62 9.80
C ARG A 24 8.83 -11.17 11.22
N ASN A 25 9.53 -10.05 11.36
CA ASN A 25 9.88 -9.49 12.67
C ASN A 25 8.63 -9.10 13.48
N SER A 26 7.60 -8.55 12.82
CA SER A 26 6.33 -8.20 13.45
C SER A 26 5.55 -9.42 13.90
N LEU A 27 5.56 -10.50 13.11
CA LEU A 27 4.97 -11.79 13.50
C LEU A 27 5.67 -12.36 14.74
N LEU A 28 7.01 -12.39 14.76
CA LEU A 28 7.78 -12.86 15.90
C LEU A 28 7.53 -12.02 17.16
N HIS A 29 7.42 -10.70 17.00
CA HIS A 29 7.08 -9.81 18.09
C HIS A 29 5.67 -10.09 18.64
N ALA A 30 4.67 -10.23 17.77
CA ALA A 30 3.30 -10.54 18.18
C ALA A 30 3.20 -11.89 18.92
N LEU A 31 3.95 -12.91 18.47
CA LEU A 31 4.04 -14.20 19.17
C LEU A 31 4.64 -14.03 20.56
N ALA A 32 5.74 -13.29 20.67
CA ALA A 32 6.41 -13.02 21.95
C ALA A 32 5.50 -12.25 22.93
N ASP A 33 4.77 -11.24 22.45
CA ASP A 33 3.83 -10.44 23.27
C ASP A 33 2.67 -11.27 23.83
N ASN A 34 2.32 -12.38 23.15
CA ASN A 34 1.28 -13.31 23.58
C ASN A 34 1.85 -14.56 24.28
N ASN A 35 3.16 -14.60 24.56
CA ASN A 35 3.86 -15.77 25.13
C ASN A 35 3.69 -17.06 24.30
N GLU A 36 3.51 -16.92 22.99
CA GLU A 36 3.36 -18.03 22.05
C GLU A 36 4.68 -18.32 21.34
N GLN A 37 4.87 -19.58 20.93
CA GLN A 37 6.01 -20.00 20.12
C GLN A 37 5.54 -20.89 18.98
N LEU A 38 6.04 -20.62 17.78
CA LEU A 38 5.83 -21.44 16.61
C LEU A 38 7.15 -22.03 16.14
N SER A 39 7.08 -23.22 15.53
CA SER A 39 8.22 -23.77 14.80
C SER A 39 8.54 -22.88 13.60
N ASP A 40 9.79 -22.91 13.13
CA ASP A 40 10.19 -22.22 11.91
C ASP A 40 9.29 -22.59 10.73
N ASN A 41 8.90 -23.86 10.62
CA ASN A 41 7.99 -24.31 9.56
C ASN A 41 6.61 -23.61 9.61
N ASN A 42 6.04 -23.42 10.80
CA ASN A 42 4.77 -22.72 10.95
C ASN A 42 4.92 -21.22 10.68
N ILE A 43 6.05 -20.61 11.05
CA ILE A 43 6.37 -19.22 10.70
C ILE A 43 6.42 -19.06 9.17
N GLU A 44 7.15 -19.95 8.48
CA GLU A 44 7.24 -19.88 7.02
C GLU A 44 5.89 -20.11 6.34
N HIS A 45 5.03 -21.01 6.86
CA HIS A 45 3.66 -21.15 6.37
C HIS A 45 2.83 -19.87 6.53
N LEU A 46 2.95 -19.15 7.65
CA LEU A 46 2.25 -17.89 7.85
C LEU A 46 2.77 -16.79 6.92
N MET A 47 4.09 -16.72 6.72
CA MET A 47 4.70 -15.79 5.76
C MET A 47 4.22 -16.05 4.32
N GLN A 48 4.13 -17.33 3.92
CA GLN A 48 3.58 -17.71 2.61
C GLN A 48 2.09 -17.37 2.45
N ALA A 49 1.30 -17.48 3.53
CA ALA A 49 -0.11 -17.08 3.50
C ALA A 49 -0.25 -15.56 3.29
N TYR A 50 0.64 -14.76 3.90
CA TYR A 50 0.66 -13.31 3.72
C TYR A 50 1.01 -12.90 2.27
N ASP A 51 1.79 -13.71 1.56
CA ASP A 51 2.18 -13.49 0.17
C ASP A 51 1.04 -13.69 -0.85
N SER A 52 -0.11 -14.24 -0.44
CA SER A 52 -1.20 -14.63 -1.34
C SER A 52 -2.61 -14.34 -0.79
N LEU A 53 -2.76 -13.21 -0.11
CA LEU A 53 -4.04 -12.81 0.49
C LEU A 53 -5.18 -12.77 -0.55
N SER A 54 -6.35 -13.26 -0.14
CA SER A 54 -7.60 -13.08 -0.88
C SER A 54 -8.03 -11.63 -0.90
N THR A 55 -8.73 -11.24 -1.96
CA THR A 55 -9.32 -9.91 -2.04
C THR A 55 -10.66 -9.86 -1.33
N PHE A 56 -11.15 -8.65 -1.05
CA PHE A 56 -12.54 -8.48 -0.64
C PHE A 56 -13.45 -8.72 -1.84
N SER A 57 -14.61 -9.36 -1.65
CA SER A 57 -15.54 -9.70 -2.74
C SER A 57 -15.96 -8.50 -3.61
N VAL A 58 -15.98 -7.30 -3.02
CA VAL A 58 -16.30 -6.02 -3.68
C VAL A 58 -15.19 -5.50 -4.62
N VAL A 59 -14.04 -6.17 -4.72
CA VAL A 59 -12.91 -5.74 -5.56
C VAL A 59 -13.16 -6.05 -7.05
N ASN A 60 -13.73 -7.21 -7.37
CA ASN A 60 -13.84 -7.67 -8.76
C ASN A 60 -14.71 -6.75 -9.64
N PRO A 61 -15.89 -6.26 -9.20
CA PRO A 61 -16.68 -5.31 -10.00
C PRO A 61 -15.93 -4.01 -10.27
N ALA A 62 -15.22 -3.47 -9.28
CA ALA A 62 -14.45 -2.24 -9.42
C ALA A 62 -13.26 -2.41 -10.39
N LEU A 63 -12.53 -3.52 -10.29
CA LEU A 63 -11.46 -3.85 -11.24
C LEU A 63 -12.01 -3.99 -12.66
N THR A 64 -13.18 -4.62 -12.82
CA THR A 64 -13.83 -4.74 -14.14
C THR A 64 -14.15 -3.37 -14.74
N GLN A 65 -14.71 -2.45 -13.95
CA GLN A 65 -14.96 -1.08 -14.42
C GLN A 65 -13.68 -0.35 -14.82
N ILE A 66 -12.61 -0.48 -14.02
CA ILE A 66 -11.29 0.09 -14.33
C ILE A 66 -10.75 -0.49 -15.64
N ALA A 67 -10.88 -1.80 -15.86
CA ALA A 67 -10.41 -2.47 -17.08
C ALA A 67 -11.11 -1.96 -18.35
N THR A 68 -12.38 -1.59 -18.23
CA THR A 68 -13.18 -1.09 -19.37
C THR A 68 -12.93 0.39 -19.69
N ASP A 69 -12.25 1.11 -18.80
CA ASP A 69 -12.01 2.54 -18.93
C ASP A 69 -10.60 2.83 -19.43
N SER A 70 -10.48 3.11 -20.73
CA SER A 70 -9.19 3.41 -21.38
C SER A 70 -8.55 4.72 -20.92
N THR A 71 -9.25 5.55 -20.13
CA THR A 71 -8.72 6.81 -19.58
C THR A 71 -8.07 6.62 -18.20
N ILE A 72 -8.10 5.40 -17.66
CA ILE A 72 -7.53 5.06 -16.36
C ILE A 72 -6.32 4.13 -16.56
N GLN A 73 -5.17 4.60 -16.09
CA GLN A 73 -3.98 3.78 -15.95
C GLN A 73 -3.94 3.22 -14.53
N ALA A 74 -4.21 1.92 -14.37
CA ALA A 74 -4.19 1.27 -13.05
C ALA A 74 -2.79 0.77 -12.69
N VAL A 75 -2.35 1.08 -11.47
CA VAL A 75 -1.05 0.66 -10.93
C VAL A 75 -1.25 0.23 -9.48
N ILE A 76 -0.55 -0.83 -9.05
CA ILE A 76 -0.49 -1.19 -7.64
C ILE A 76 0.65 -0.41 -6.99
N PHE A 77 0.36 0.26 -5.88
CA PHE A 77 1.35 0.94 -5.07
C PHE A 77 1.37 0.40 -3.64
N SER A 78 2.45 -0.26 -3.23
CA SER A 78 2.51 -1.01 -1.97
C SER A 78 3.81 -0.80 -1.18
N ASN A 79 3.71 -0.94 0.15
CA ASN A 79 4.89 -1.08 1.01
C ASN A 79 5.56 -2.46 0.84
N GLY A 80 4.81 -3.48 0.42
CA GLY A 80 5.32 -4.84 0.20
C GLY A 80 6.45 -4.88 -0.83
N THR A 81 7.30 -5.89 -0.75
CA THR A 81 8.36 -6.08 -1.75
C THR A 81 7.76 -6.45 -3.11
N LYS A 82 8.52 -6.24 -4.19
CA LYS A 82 8.05 -6.58 -5.54
C LYS A 82 7.64 -8.05 -5.65
N THR A 83 8.38 -8.95 -5.00
CA THR A 83 8.05 -10.38 -4.93
C THR A 83 6.73 -10.63 -4.20
N MET A 84 6.53 -10.06 -3.01
CA MET A 84 5.29 -10.26 -2.22
C MET A 84 4.07 -9.82 -3.03
N VAL A 85 4.13 -8.62 -3.62
CA VAL A 85 3.00 -8.05 -4.35
C VAL A 85 2.74 -8.80 -5.66
N SER A 86 3.80 -9.18 -6.39
CA SER A 86 3.66 -9.98 -7.60
C SER A 86 3.07 -11.36 -7.31
N ASN A 87 3.46 -12.00 -6.20
CA ASN A 87 2.86 -13.26 -5.75
C ASN A 87 1.36 -13.10 -5.49
N SER A 88 0.96 -12.04 -4.78
CA SER A 88 -0.45 -11.75 -4.52
C SER A 88 -1.24 -11.53 -5.81
N VAL A 89 -0.70 -10.76 -6.76
CA VAL A 89 -1.35 -10.52 -8.06
C VAL A 89 -1.47 -11.81 -8.87
N LEU A 90 -0.42 -12.63 -8.94
CA LEU A 90 -0.37 -13.78 -9.85
C LEU A 90 -0.99 -15.05 -9.27
N ARG A 91 -1.05 -15.19 -7.94
CA ARG A 91 -1.43 -16.44 -7.27
C ARG A 91 -2.74 -16.35 -6.50
N SER A 92 -3.19 -15.15 -6.13
CA SER A 92 -4.50 -15.00 -5.49
C SER A 92 -5.60 -15.41 -6.47
N LYS A 93 -6.52 -16.27 -6.03
CA LYS A 93 -7.65 -16.73 -6.85
C LYS A 93 -8.52 -15.56 -7.32
N ASP A 94 -8.59 -14.51 -6.51
CA ASP A 94 -9.47 -13.38 -6.77
C ASP A 94 -8.78 -12.30 -7.63
N LEU A 95 -7.46 -12.09 -7.46
CA LEU A 95 -6.73 -11.03 -8.16
C LEU A 95 -6.06 -11.50 -9.46
N SER A 96 -5.69 -12.78 -9.58
CA SER A 96 -5.02 -13.31 -10.77
C SER A 96 -5.81 -13.17 -12.07
N PRO A 97 -7.15 -13.30 -12.11
CA PRO A 97 -7.92 -13.04 -13.33
C PRO A 97 -7.86 -11.57 -13.79
N HIS A 98 -7.45 -10.68 -12.89
CA HIS A 98 -7.40 -9.23 -13.08
C HIS A 98 -5.97 -8.71 -13.25
N ALA A 99 -4.95 -9.58 -13.29
CA ALA A 99 -3.55 -9.18 -13.33
C ALA A 99 -3.20 -8.25 -14.52
N SER A 100 -3.84 -8.44 -15.68
CA SER A 100 -3.61 -7.63 -16.89
C SER A 100 -4.14 -6.20 -16.80
N ILE A 101 -4.95 -5.88 -15.79
CA ILE A 101 -5.49 -4.53 -15.57
C ILE A 101 -4.38 -3.60 -15.07
N PHE A 102 -3.47 -4.13 -14.26
CA PHE A 102 -2.39 -3.34 -13.68
C PHE A 102 -1.26 -3.20 -14.69
N GLN A 103 -0.99 -1.96 -15.12
CA GLN A 103 0.11 -1.68 -16.02
C GLN A 103 1.47 -1.83 -15.32
N ASP A 104 1.51 -1.60 -14.01
CA ASP A 104 2.72 -1.78 -13.22
C ASP A 104 2.42 -2.10 -11.74
N ILE A 105 3.45 -2.63 -11.06
CA ILE A 105 3.54 -2.82 -9.62
C ILE A 105 4.68 -1.95 -9.10
N VAL A 106 4.33 -0.83 -8.49
CA VAL A 106 5.26 0.10 -7.86
C VAL A 106 5.36 -0.23 -6.37
N THR A 107 6.59 -0.45 -5.90
CA THR A 107 6.86 -0.73 -4.49
C THR A 107 7.77 0.33 -3.90
N VAL A 108 7.62 0.61 -2.61
CA VAL A 108 8.47 1.59 -1.91
C VAL A 108 9.92 1.14 -1.74
N ASP A 109 10.22 -0.12 -2.06
CA ASP A 109 11.54 -0.73 -1.89
C ASP A 109 12.63 0.01 -2.67
N GLU A 110 12.31 0.45 -3.89
CA GLU A 110 13.22 1.26 -4.71
C GLU A 110 13.46 2.66 -4.11
N ALA A 111 12.47 3.23 -3.42
CA ALA A 111 12.59 4.51 -2.73
C ALA A 111 13.25 4.37 -1.34
N LYS A 112 13.35 3.14 -0.82
CA LYS A 112 13.81 2.81 0.55
C LYS A 112 13.11 3.64 1.65
N GLN A 113 11.86 4.03 1.41
CA GLN A 113 11.07 4.85 2.32
C GLN A 113 9.61 4.43 2.29
N TYR A 114 9.11 3.92 3.42
CA TYR A 114 7.71 3.54 3.55
C TYR A 114 6.76 4.72 3.44
N LYS A 115 5.54 4.45 3.01
CA LYS A 115 4.41 5.35 3.25
C LYS A 115 4.29 5.63 4.77
N PRO A 116 3.92 6.86 5.20
CA PRO A 116 3.48 7.98 4.38
C PRO A 116 4.60 8.95 3.98
N SER A 117 5.86 8.51 3.83
CA SER A 117 6.94 9.41 3.39
C SER A 117 6.63 10.02 2.02
N LYS A 118 6.86 11.34 1.90
CA LYS A 118 6.77 12.09 0.64
C LYS A 118 7.54 11.42 -0.50
N ALA A 119 8.74 10.91 -0.21
CA ALA A 119 9.60 10.25 -1.20
C ALA A 119 8.95 9.01 -1.82
N SER A 120 8.08 8.31 -1.07
CA SER A 120 7.35 7.14 -1.59
C SER A 120 6.32 7.53 -2.65
N TYR A 121 5.63 8.66 -2.47
CA TYR A 121 4.63 9.16 -3.42
C TYR A 121 5.28 9.86 -4.63
N GLU A 122 6.38 10.60 -4.42
CA GLU A 122 7.19 11.14 -5.52
C GLU A 122 7.78 10.01 -6.39
N HIS A 123 8.17 8.89 -5.76
CA HIS A 123 8.59 7.69 -6.47
C HIS A 123 7.47 7.09 -7.33
N LEU A 124 6.25 6.96 -6.78
CA LEU A 124 5.07 6.54 -7.55
C LEU A 124 4.84 7.45 -8.76
N ALA A 125 4.89 8.76 -8.56
CA ALA A 125 4.69 9.71 -9.65
C ALA A 125 5.73 9.52 -10.75
N LYS A 126 7.01 9.41 -10.38
CA LYS A 126 8.09 9.15 -11.33
C LYS A 126 7.88 7.86 -12.13
N GLN A 127 7.52 6.76 -11.46
CA GLN A 127 7.29 5.46 -12.13
C GLN A 127 6.08 5.48 -13.06
N THR A 128 5.12 6.38 -12.81
CA THR A 128 3.92 6.58 -13.66
C THR A 128 4.07 7.72 -14.66
N GLY A 129 5.29 8.25 -14.84
CA GLY A 129 5.59 9.31 -15.81
C GLY A 129 5.07 10.70 -15.43
N GLN A 130 4.70 10.91 -14.17
CA GLN A 130 4.26 12.20 -13.62
C GLN A 130 5.41 12.91 -12.90
N ASN A 131 5.37 14.24 -12.91
CA ASN A 131 6.28 15.10 -12.15
C ASN A 131 5.56 15.76 -10.96
N PRO A 132 6.28 16.38 -10.00
CA PRO A 132 5.66 17.02 -8.83
C PRO A 132 4.52 18.01 -9.13
N PRO A 133 4.54 18.84 -10.20
CA PRO A 133 3.41 19.70 -10.53
C PRO A 133 2.15 18.96 -11.02
N GLN A 134 2.26 17.66 -11.30
CA GLN A 134 1.20 16.82 -11.86
C GLN A 134 0.65 15.81 -10.85
N MET A 135 1.04 15.90 -9.58
CA MET A 135 0.58 14.97 -8.54
C MET A 135 -0.95 14.93 -8.42
N SER A 136 -1.63 16.05 -8.68
CA SER A 136 -3.09 16.14 -8.71
C SER A 136 -3.77 15.28 -9.79
N ASN A 137 -3.01 14.77 -10.78
CA ASN A 137 -3.52 13.84 -11.78
C ASN A 137 -3.57 12.40 -11.24
N LEU A 138 -2.83 12.10 -10.18
CA LEU A 138 -2.77 10.78 -9.58
C LEU A 138 -3.88 10.62 -8.56
N TRP A 139 -4.61 9.51 -8.70
CA TRP A 139 -5.65 9.10 -7.78
C TRP A 139 -5.16 7.91 -6.96
N ARG A 140 -5.15 8.07 -5.65
CA ARG A 140 -4.88 6.98 -4.72
C ARG A 140 -6.21 6.45 -4.18
N ILE A 141 -6.28 5.14 -3.95
CA ILE A 141 -7.43 4.49 -3.34
C ILE A 141 -6.90 3.72 -2.14
N SER A 142 -7.40 4.00 -0.94
CA SER A 142 -6.92 3.35 0.27
C SER A 142 -7.99 3.26 1.35
N GLY A 143 -7.90 2.19 2.15
CA GLY A 143 -8.62 2.01 3.40
C GLY A 143 -7.73 2.21 4.63
N ASN A 144 -6.52 2.79 4.46
CA ASN A 144 -5.60 3.08 5.56
C ASN A 144 -5.43 4.60 5.76
N PRO A 145 -5.75 5.17 6.94
CA PRO A 145 -5.72 6.61 7.15
C PRO A 145 -4.35 7.25 6.92
N PHE A 146 -3.26 6.60 7.33
CA PHE A 146 -1.91 7.12 7.11
C PHE A 146 -1.61 7.31 5.61
N ASP A 147 -2.12 6.44 4.75
CA ASP A 147 -1.93 6.51 3.30
C ASP A 147 -2.77 7.63 2.67
N ILE A 148 -3.91 7.96 3.31
CA ILE A 148 -4.73 9.12 2.95
C ILE A 148 -3.93 10.40 3.16
N VAL A 149 -3.45 10.59 4.38
CA VAL A 149 -2.70 11.78 4.78
C VAL A 149 -1.41 11.93 3.97
N GLY A 150 -0.67 10.83 3.78
CA GLY A 150 0.58 10.84 3.01
C GLY A 150 0.40 11.30 1.56
N ALA A 151 -0.62 10.80 0.87
CA ALA A 151 -0.88 11.20 -0.52
C ALA A 151 -1.40 12.64 -0.61
N ARG A 152 -2.29 13.06 0.29
CA ARG A 152 -2.81 14.44 0.34
C ARG A 152 -1.73 15.47 0.62
N ALA A 153 -0.74 15.12 1.44
CA ALA A 153 0.45 15.95 1.68
C ALA A 153 1.32 16.17 0.41
N THR A 154 1.03 15.45 -0.67
CA THR A 154 1.71 15.56 -1.97
C THR A 154 0.78 16.01 -3.09
N ASP A 155 -0.37 16.61 -2.77
CA ASP A 155 -1.36 17.14 -3.72
C ASP A 155 -2.07 16.08 -4.58
N MET A 156 -1.88 14.78 -4.31
CA MET A 156 -2.64 13.71 -4.97
C MET A 156 -4.13 13.78 -4.62
N GLN A 157 -4.97 13.33 -5.55
CA GLN A 157 -6.37 13.04 -5.26
C GLN A 157 -6.47 11.68 -4.55
N ILE A 158 -7.41 11.55 -3.63
CA ILE A 158 -7.55 10.29 -2.90
C ILE A 158 -8.99 9.93 -2.57
N ILE A 159 -9.28 8.65 -2.74
CA ILE A 159 -10.54 8.03 -2.35
C ILE A 159 -10.30 7.23 -1.07
N TRP A 160 -10.94 7.65 0.01
CA TRP A 160 -11.05 6.88 1.24
C TRP A 160 -12.15 5.82 1.09
N VAL A 161 -11.80 4.56 1.26
CA VAL A 161 -12.76 3.45 1.23
C VAL A 161 -13.23 3.18 2.66
N ASP A 162 -14.31 3.85 3.05
CA ASP A 162 -14.93 3.70 4.37
C ASP A 162 -15.76 2.42 4.43
N ARG A 163 -15.12 1.34 4.87
CA ARG A 163 -15.78 0.04 5.03
C ARG A 163 -16.59 -0.07 6.31
N VAL A 164 -16.25 0.73 7.33
CA VAL A 164 -16.90 0.68 8.64
C VAL A 164 -18.15 1.57 8.63
N GLY A 165 -18.19 2.59 7.77
CA GLY A 165 -19.32 3.50 7.60
C GLY A 165 -19.40 4.57 8.68
N THR A 166 -18.27 4.90 9.31
CA THR A 166 -18.18 5.89 10.40
C THR A 166 -17.79 7.28 9.91
N GLY A 167 -17.52 7.44 8.62
CA GLY A 167 -16.92 8.63 8.05
C GLY A 167 -15.42 8.75 8.32
N TRP A 168 -14.84 9.84 7.83
CA TRP A 168 -13.45 10.20 8.07
C TRP A 168 -13.31 10.89 9.44
N ASN A 169 -12.64 10.20 10.38
CA ASN A 169 -12.43 10.70 11.75
C ASN A 169 -10.95 10.71 12.17
N ASP A 170 -10.02 10.43 11.24
CA ASP A 170 -8.60 10.51 11.54
C ASP A 170 -8.19 11.98 11.75
N ALA A 171 -7.46 12.24 12.83
CA ALA A 171 -7.09 13.58 13.29
C ALA A 171 -5.58 13.82 13.28
N VAL A 172 -4.76 12.92 12.71
CA VAL A 172 -3.30 13.06 12.70
C VAL A 172 -2.86 14.31 11.91
N ALA A 173 -3.62 14.68 10.89
CA ALA A 173 -3.45 15.89 10.08
C ALA A 173 -4.84 16.41 9.65
N PRO A 174 -5.49 17.27 10.46
CA PRO A 174 -6.88 17.69 10.26
C PRO A 174 -7.16 18.38 8.92
N ASP A 175 -6.14 19.05 8.38
CA ASP A 175 -6.21 19.79 7.12
C ASP A 175 -6.08 18.86 5.90
N LEU A 176 -5.64 17.61 6.09
CA LEU A 176 -5.41 16.63 5.04
C LEU A 176 -6.54 15.60 5.00
N GLN A 177 -7.66 16.01 4.40
CA GLN A 177 -8.85 15.19 4.23
C GLN A 177 -8.87 14.45 2.88
N PRO A 178 -9.56 13.30 2.78
CA PRO A 178 -9.74 12.63 1.50
C PRO A 178 -10.51 13.51 0.51
N THR A 179 -10.24 13.35 -0.79
CA THR A 179 -11.01 14.03 -1.85
C THR A 179 -12.44 13.53 -1.85
N VAL A 180 -12.61 12.22 -1.75
CA VAL A 180 -13.92 11.56 -1.75
C VAL A 180 -13.91 10.41 -0.75
N ILE A 181 -15.05 10.21 -0.08
CA ILE A 181 -15.32 9.06 0.78
C ILE A 181 -16.31 8.16 0.06
N VAL A 182 -15.95 6.89 -0.13
CA VAL A 182 -16.83 5.87 -0.72
C VAL A 182 -17.02 4.70 0.24
N HIS A 183 -18.21 4.11 0.21
CA HIS A 183 -18.54 2.92 0.99
C HIS A 183 -18.47 1.63 0.16
N SER A 184 -18.21 1.76 -1.15
CA SER A 184 -18.03 0.65 -2.08
C SER A 184 -17.03 1.03 -3.16
N LEU A 185 -16.19 0.07 -3.55
CA LEU A 185 -15.20 0.22 -4.61
C LEU A 185 -15.85 0.46 -5.98
N GLU A 186 -17.10 0.03 -6.18
CA GLU A 186 -17.86 0.24 -7.42
C GLU A 186 -18.14 1.72 -7.74
N LYS A 187 -17.96 2.62 -6.76
CA LYS A 187 -18.13 4.06 -6.97
C LYS A 187 -16.85 4.74 -7.49
N ILE A 188 -15.70 4.06 -7.44
CA ILE A 188 -14.39 4.67 -7.69
C ILE A 188 -14.32 5.34 -9.06
N VAL A 189 -14.65 4.60 -10.13
CA VAL A 189 -14.53 5.11 -11.50
C VAL A 189 -15.43 6.33 -11.71
N ASN A 190 -16.67 6.26 -11.24
CA ASN A 190 -17.62 7.37 -11.32
C ASN A 190 -17.14 8.62 -10.56
N GLU A 191 -16.56 8.45 -9.37
CA GLU A 191 -16.04 9.56 -8.58
C GLU A 191 -14.78 10.18 -9.20
N ILE A 192 -13.88 9.37 -9.79
CA ILE A 192 -12.72 9.87 -10.54
C ILE A 192 -13.18 10.76 -11.70
N HIS A 193 -14.16 10.32 -12.49
CA HIS A 193 -14.69 11.10 -13.60
C HIS A 193 -15.35 12.40 -13.16
N ARG A 194 -16.14 12.37 -12.08
CA ARG A 194 -16.82 13.56 -11.56
C ARG A 194 -15.85 14.68 -11.20
N HIS A 195 -14.64 14.34 -10.73
CA HIS A 195 -13.63 15.30 -10.26
C HIS A 195 -12.53 15.60 -11.29
N ARG A 196 -12.59 14.99 -12.48
CA ARG A 196 -11.73 15.35 -13.62
C ARG A 196 -12.31 16.50 -14.46
N LEU A 197 -13.60 16.80 -14.28
CA LEU A 197 -14.33 17.93 -14.90
C LEU A 197 -14.23 19.19 -14.05
#